data_AF-A0A970MCC9-F1
#
_entry.id   AF-A0A970MCC9-F1
#
_cell.length_a   1.000
_cell.length_b   1.000
_cell.length_c   1.000
_cell.angle_alpha   90.00
_cell.angle_beta   90.00
_cell.angle_gamma   90.00
#
_symmetry.space_group_name_H-M   'P 1'
#
loop_
_entity.id
_entity.type
_entity.pdbx_description
1 polymer ?
#
loop_
_entity_poly.entity_id
_entity_poly.type
_entity_poly.pdbx_seq_one_letter_code
_entity_poly.pdbx_strand_id
1 'polypeptide(L)'
;MERAGYYRKYIILKELDQGFGVHLPPEGFVRLEGNKDGVTISLQTRNLREGTEPYTVILVYSKDKDIGVIRAGSLEIMGQNGFFRRKLDYEAVRAINMQPENMQYVLLAAEHQDRILLPMVGICSRSHPWNEAVRQRLIKKGQQPNRVASNAVAETIPVKKEDIPPGALQVENEIVPPVDRIVSEKADKSPRVYTDKTCENLEGRVDDGRLEEKLRDYFESIEPFSNPRQDYSWYRVNDLARLSNLLFACNMRIPLFANPRILVGLFKYRHLLAGFYRSAHNDMKYFVLGVPARDDSEGKPFENISRWVDSQNTEYGDMTGYWLVYINLRSGEFVK
;
A
#
# COMPACT_ATOMS: atom_id res chain seq x y z
N MET A 1 32.94 -7.89 6.24
CA MET A 1 31.88 -8.86 5.86
C MET A 1 30.55 -8.13 5.90
N GLU A 2 30.07 -7.69 4.74
CA GLU A 2 28.77 -7.00 4.62
C GLU A 2 27.64 -8.00 4.91
N ARG A 3 26.83 -7.70 5.93
CA ARG A 3 25.60 -8.46 6.21
C ARG A 3 24.60 -8.14 5.11
N ALA A 4 24.44 -9.06 4.15
CA ALA A 4 23.34 -9.00 3.18
C ALA A 4 22.01 -8.90 3.95
N GLY A 5 21.43 -7.71 3.96
CA GLY A 5 20.26 -7.38 4.75
C GLY A 5 19.04 -8.13 4.24
N TYR A 6 18.42 -8.93 5.12
CA TYR A 6 17.05 -9.37 4.88
C TYR A 6 16.16 -8.13 4.87
N TYR A 7 15.45 -7.89 3.77
CA TYR A 7 14.48 -6.80 3.68
C TYR A 7 13.10 -7.35 3.35
N ARG A 8 12.07 -6.71 3.93
CA ARG A 8 10.67 -7.01 3.66
C ARG A 8 9.93 -5.69 3.52
N LYS A 9 9.17 -5.54 2.44
CA LYS A 9 8.40 -4.34 2.13
C LYS A 9 6.98 -4.72 1.73
N TYR A 10 6.00 -4.04 2.32
CA TYR A 10 4.59 -4.16 1.96
C TYR A 10 4.16 -2.91 1.20
N ILE A 11 3.55 -3.12 0.04
CA ILE A 11 3.09 -2.06 -0.85
C ILE A 11 1.61 -2.26 -1.08
N ILE A 12 0.81 -1.26 -0.76
CA ILE A 12 -0.62 -1.29 -1.07
C ILE A 12 -0.80 -0.95 -2.54
N LEU A 13 -1.56 -1.78 -3.23
CA LEU A 13 -2.00 -1.52 -4.60
C LEU A 13 -3.23 -0.63 -4.55
N LYS A 14 -3.19 0.45 -5.34
CA LYS A 14 -4.32 1.35 -5.53
C LYS A 14 -4.89 1.17 -6.91
N GLU A 15 -6.20 1.33 -7.04
CA GLU A 15 -6.85 1.45 -8.33
C GLU A 15 -6.24 2.63 -9.10
N LEU A 16 -5.88 2.39 -10.35
CA LEU A 16 -5.35 3.40 -11.27
C LEU A 16 -6.31 3.61 -12.43
N ASP A 17 -6.68 2.54 -13.13
CA ASP A 17 -7.75 2.55 -14.11
C ASP A 17 -9.05 1.99 -13.51
N GLN A 18 -10.15 2.69 -13.74
CA GLN A 18 -11.47 2.26 -13.27
C GLN A 18 -12.06 1.14 -14.13
N GLY A 19 -13.04 0.41 -13.58
CA GLY A 19 -13.86 -0.57 -14.32
C GLY A 19 -13.38 -2.03 -14.20
N PHE A 20 -12.30 -2.26 -13.46
CA PHE A 20 -11.76 -3.59 -13.18
C PHE A 20 -12.27 -4.21 -11.88
N GLY A 21 -13.09 -3.48 -11.11
CA GLY A 21 -13.75 -3.97 -9.91
C GLY A 21 -15.02 -4.79 -10.18
N VAL A 22 -15.36 -5.67 -9.23
CA VAL A 22 -16.67 -6.36 -9.14
C VAL A 22 -17.36 -5.90 -7.87
N HIS A 23 -18.46 -5.13 -8.01
CA HIS A 23 -19.22 -4.46 -6.94
C HIS A 23 -18.46 -3.41 -6.11
N LEU A 24 -17.18 -3.64 -5.84
CA LEU A 24 -16.26 -2.77 -5.14
C LEU A 24 -15.01 -2.52 -5.99
N PRO A 25 -14.30 -1.40 -5.77
CA PRO A 25 -12.98 -1.18 -6.34
C PRO A 25 -12.03 -2.36 -6.03
N PRO A 26 -11.12 -2.70 -6.95
CA PRO A 26 -10.13 -3.73 -6.70
C PRO A 26 -9.15 -3.24 -5.61
N GLU A 27 -8.87 -4.11 -4.66
CA GLU A 27 -7.92 -3.85 -3.57
C GLU A 27 -6.83 -4.92 -3.58
N GLY A 28 -5.65 -4.58 -3.07
CA GLY A 28 -4.58 -5.55 -3.01
C GLY A 28 -3.32 -5.03 -2.36
N PHE A 29 -2.39 -5.96 -2.12
CA PHE A 29 -1.08 -5.63 -1.61
C PHE A 29 -0.02 -6.53 -2.21
N VAL A 30 1.20 -6.01 -2.23
CA VAL A 30 2.41 -6.71 -2.64
C VAL A 30 3.33 -6.82 -1.43
N ARG A 31 3.81 -8.02 -1.17
CA ARG A 31 4.89 -8.30 -0.25
C ARG A 31 6.14 -8.60 -1.06
N LEU A 32 7.13 -7.72 -0.95
CA LEU A 32 8.48 -7.93 -1.48
C LEU A 32 9.37 -8.39 -0.34
N GLU A 33 10.02 -9.53 -0.50
CA GLU A 33 11.00 -10.07 0.45
C GLU A 33 12.29 -10.33 -0.30
N GLY A 34 13.41 -9.80 0.16
CA GLY A 34 14.69 -10.20 -0.39
C GLY A 34 15.66 -10.68 0.67
N ASN A 35 16.45 -11.64 0.22
CA ASN A 35 17.41 -12.39 1.00
C ASN A 35 18.66 -12.63 0.14
N LYS A 36 19.59 -13.46 0.62
CA LYS A 36 20.80 -13.84 -0.12
C LYS A 36 20.52 -14.61 -1.41
N ASP A 37 19.34 -15.24 -1.52
CA ASP A 37 18.97 -16.08 -2.65
C ASP A 37 18.20 -15.31 -3.73
N GLY A 38 17.95 -14.01 -3.52
CA GLY A 38 17.25 -13.14 -4.46
C GLY A 38 16.01 -12.46 -3.84
N VAL A 39 15.00 -12.21 -4.67
CA VAL A 39 13.80 -11.43 -4.34
C VAL A 39 12.54 -12.24 -4.61
N THR A 40 11.71 -12.41 -3.60
CA THR A 40 10.37 -12.99 -3.70
C THR A 40 9.32 -11.90 -3.74
N ILE A 41 8.47 -11.93 -4.76
CA ILE A 41 7.32 -11.06 -4.94
C ILE A 41 6.08 -11.91 -4.68
N SER A 42 5.26 -11.51 -3.72
CA SER A 42 3.95 -12.11 -3.46
C SER A 42 2.90 -11.02 -3.56
N LEU A 43 1.88 -11.21 -4.38
CA LEU A 43 0.82 -10.25 -4.62
C LEU A 43 -0.53 -10.93 -4.39
N GLN A 44 -1.41 -10.24 -3.68
CA GLN A 44 -2.78 -10.67 -3.44
C GLN A 44 -3.74 -9.53 -3.77
N THR A 45 -4.81 -9.83 -4.49
CA THR A 45 -5.89 -8.88 -4.79
C THR A 45 -7.27 -9.44 -4.42
N ARG A 46 -8.23 -8.54 -4.26
CA ARG A 46 -9.65 -8.82 -4.04
C ARG A 46 -10.51 -7.93 -4.92
N ASN A 47 -11.75 -8.37 -5.16
CA ASN A 47 -12.75 -7.68 -5.99
C ASN A 47 -12.27 -7.42 -7.42
N LEU A 48 -11.25 -8.14 -7.89
CA LEU A 48 -10.71 -7.96 -9.23
C LEU A 48 -11.55 -8.78 -10.21
N ARG A 49 -12.07 -8.12 -11.24
CA ARG A 49 -12.81 -8.76 -12.31
C ARG A 49 -11.88 -9.65 -13.11
N GLU A 50 -12.35 -10.85 -13.43
CA GLU A 50 -11.69 -11.70 -14.41
C GLU A 50 -11.86 -11.06 -15.80
N GLY A 51 -10.75 -10.63 -16.39
CA GLY A 51 -10.73 -10.08 -17.74
C GLY A 51 -10.74 -11.20 -18.79
N THR A 52 -10.98 -10.84 -20.05
CA THR A 52 -10.78 -11.75 -21.18
C THR A 52 -9.30 -12.10 -21.39
N GLU A 53 -8.41 -11.19 -21.01
CA GLU A 53 -6.97 -11.39 -21.03
C GLU A 53 -6.42 -11.54 -19.61
N PRO A 54 -5.37 -12.36 -19.42
CA PRO A 54 -4.72 -12.50 -18.13
C PRO A 54 -4.05 -11.19 -17.71
N TYR A 55 -4.14 -10.86 -16.42
CA TYR A 55 -3.38 -9.73 -15.90
C TYR A 55 -1.91 -10.10 -15.73
N THR A 56 -1.02 -9.23 -16.16
CA THR A 56 0.42 -9.36 -16.00
C THR A 56 0.91 -8.47 -14.86
N VAL A 57 1.72 -9.04 -13.97
CA VAL A 57 2.43 -8.32 -12.93
C VAL A 57 3.73 -7.76 -13.53
N ILE A 58 3.89 -6.44 -13.47
CA ILE A 58 5.04 -5.72 -14.04
C ILE A 58 5.76 -4.97 -12.93
N LEU A 59 7.09 -5.12 -12.87
CA LEU A 59 7.95 -4.38 -11.95
C LEU A 59 8.66 -3.26 -12.72
N VAL A 60 8.67 -2.06 -12.14
CA VAL A 60 9.37 -0.90 -12.69
C VAL A 60 10.39 -0.41 -11.67
N TYR A 61 11.63 -0.25 -12.11
CA TYR A 61 12.76 0.17 -11.25
C TYR A 61 13.61 1.22 -11.94
N SER A 62 14.35 2.00 -11.14
CA SER A 62 15.32 2.98 -11.65
C SER A 62 16.60 2.28 -12.11
N LYS A 63 17.07 2.59 -13.31
CA LYS A 63 18.33 2.09 -13.87
C LYS A 63 19.07 3.21 -14.59
N ASP A 64 20.18 3.69 -14.03
CA ASP A 64 21.11 4.63 -14.67
C ASP A 64 20.43 5.84 -15.36
N LYS A 65 19.49 6.50 -14.65
CA LYS A 65 18.66 7.63 -15.12
C LYS A 65 17.55 7.28 -16.15
N ASP A 66 17.36 6.00 -16.44
CA ASP A 66 16.21 5.47 -17.18
C ASP A 66 15.37 4.52 -16.29
N ILE A 67 14.32 3.92 -16.86
CA ILE A 67 13.48 2.93 -16.21
C ILE A 67 13.75 1.53 -16.76
N GLY A 68 14.00 0.60 -15.84
CA GLY A 68 13.94 -0.82 -16.09
C GLY A 68 12.51 -1.33 -15.92
N VAL A 69 12.12 -2.29 -16.77
CA VAL A 69 10.78 -2.92 -16.73
C VAL A 69 10.97 -4.44 -16.78
N ILE A 70 10.31 -5.16 -15.89
CA ILE A 70 10.30 -6.62 -15.85
C ILE A 70 8.85 -7.11 -15.81
N ARG A 71 8.47 -7.94 -16.78
CA ARG A 71 7.20 -8.69 -16.71
C ARG A 71 7.42 -9.91 -15.82
N ALA A 72 6.95 -9.81 -14.59
CA ALA A 72 7.07 -10.86 -13.59
C ALA A 72 6.08 -12.01 -13.84
N GLY A 73 5.12 -11.88 -14.73
CA GLY A 73 4.26 -12.98 -15.17
C GLY A 73 2.80 -12.77 -14.82
N SER A 74 1.97 -13.77 -15.11
CA SER A 74 0.51 -13.65 -15.03
C SER A 74 -0.03 -13.84 -13.62
N LEU A 75 -1.01 -13.03 -13.25
CA LEU A 75 -1.80 -13.15 -12.02
C LEU A 75 -2.83 -14.26 -12.18
N GLU A 76 -2.88 -15.20 -11.25
CA GLU A 76 -3.93 -16.20 -11.18
C GLU A 76 -5.16 -15.60 -10.50
N ILE A 77 -6.36 -15.77 -11.09
CA ILE A 77 -7.61 -15.27 -10.50
C ILE A 77 -8.52 -16.45 -10.18
N MET A 78 -9.05 -16.44 -8.96
CA MET A 78 -10.05 -17.40 -8.49
C MET A 78 -11.16 -16.65 -7.76
N GLY A 79 -12.37 -16.62 -8.34
CA GLY A 79 -13.54 -16.05 -7.67
C GLY A 79 -13.32 -14.61 -7.20
N GLN A 80 -12.76 -13.77 -8.07
CA GLN A 80 -12.44 -12.34 -7.82
C GLN A 80 -11.21 -12.07 -6.94
N ASN A 81 -10.55 -13.11 -6.42
CA ASN A 81 -9.30 -12.99 -5.68
C ASN A 81 -8.14 -13.31 -6.61
N GLY A 82 -7.16 -12.40 -6.68
CA GLY A 82 -5.94 -12.61 -7.44
C GLY A 82 -4.79 -13.06 -6.55
N PHE A 83 -4.01 -14.03 -7.03
CA PHE A 83 -2.82 -14.52 -6.37
C PHE A 83 -1.65 -14.59 -7.35
N PHE A 84 -0.51 -14.05 -6.93
CA PHE A 84 0.72 -14.15 -7.69
C PHE A 84 1.88 -14.33 -6.74
N ARG A 85 2.77 -15.27 -7.07
CA ARG A 85 4.03 -15.44 -6.35
C ARG A 85 5.14 -15.78 -7.33
N ARG A 86 6.21 -14.99 -7.33
CA ARG A 86 7.41 -15.29 -8.11
C ARG A 86 8.66 -15.02 -7.31
N LYS A 87 9.63 -15.93 -7.43
CA LYS A 87 11.00 -15.74 -6.94
C LYS A 87 11.89 -15.36 -8.13
N LEU A 88 12.63 -14.26 -7.98
CA LEU A 88 13.74 -13.88 -8.82
C LEU A 88 15.00 -14.28 -8.06
N ASP A 89 15.83 -15.13 -8.64
CA ASP A 89 17.08 -15.56 -8.03
C ASP A 89 18.13 -14.44 -8.05
N TYR A 90 19.20 -14.63 -7.27
CA TYR A 90 20.28 -13.66 -7.17
C TYR A 90 20.92 -13.34 -8.55
N GLU A 91 21.07 -14.35 -9.41
CA GLU A 91 21.65 -14.18 -10.75
C GLU A 91 20.78 -13.29 -11.64
N ALA A 92 19.46 -13.53 -11.69
CA ALA A 92 18.55 -12.69 -12.46
C ALA A 92 18.53 -11.25 -11.95
N VAL A 93 18.49 -11.06 -10.62
CA VAL A 93 18.49 -9.74 -9.97
C VAL A 93 19.78 -8.96 -10.28
N ARG A 94 20.93 -9.65 -10.28
CA ARG A 94 22.22 -9.06 -10.61
C ARG A 94 22.34 -8.72 -12.10
N ALA A 95 21.86 -9.61 -12.99
CA ALA A 95 21.92 -9.40 -14.43
C ALA A 95 21.14 -8.15 -14.87
N ILE A 96 20.03 -7.85 -14.20
CA ILE A 96 19.19 -6.68 -14.48
C ILE A 96 19.58 -5.44 -13.68
N ASN A 97 20.57 -5.56 -12.77
CA ASN A 97 21.01 -4.52 -11.84
C ASN A 97 19.85 -3.92 -11.03
N MET A 98 18.87 -4.74 -10.68
CA MET A 98 17.73 -4.30 -9.88
C MET A 98 18.12 -4.39 -8.41
N GLN A 99 18.08 -3.25 -7.73
CA GLN A 99 18.14 -3.22 -6.27
C GLN A 99 16.73 -2.97 -5.71
N PRO A 100 16.37 -3.58 -4.58
CA PRO A 100 15.07 -3.39 -3.93
C PRO A 100 14.73 -1.92 -3.66
N GLU A 101 15.72 -1.14 -3.25
CA GLU A 101 15.60 0.27 -2.92
C GLU A 101 15.29 1.13 -4.15
N ASN A 102 15.68 0.65 -5.33
CA ASN A 102 15.49 1.34 -6.61
C ASN A 102 14.17 0.97 -7.29
N MET A 103 13.36 0.08 -6.69
CA MET A 103 12.04 -0.23 -7.23
C MET A 103 11.11 0.97 -7.08
N GLN A 104 10.44 1.34 -8.18
CA GLN A 104 9.56 2.51 -8.24
C GLN A 104 8.10 2.10 -8.19
N TYR A 105 7.69 1.13 -9.01
CA TYR A 105 6.30 0.71 -9.14
C TYR A 105 6.17 -0.81 -9.27
N VAL A 106 5.09 -1.35 -8.71
CA VAL A 106 4.55 -2.67 -9.06
C VAL A 106 3.20 -2.42 -9.73
N LEU A 107 3.04 -2.89 -10.96
CA LEU A 107 1.85 -2.66 -11.77
C LEU A 107 1.13 -3.98 -12.00
N LEU A 108 -0.19 -3.91 -11.98
CA LEU A 108 -1.04 -4.93 -12.56
C LEU A 108 -1.54 -4.38 -13.90
N ALA A 109 -1.25 -5.10 -14.98
CA ALA A 109 -1.55 -4.68 -16.33
C ALA A 109 -2.45 -5.69 -17.03
N ALA A 110 -3.52 -5.23 -17.67
CA ALA A 110 -4.21 -5.96 -18.72
C ALA A 110 -3.58 -5.55 -20.05
N GLU A 111 -2.75 -6.44 -20.62
CA GLU A 111 -2.04 -6.20 -21.88
C GLU A 111 -2.91 -6.73 -23.04
N HIS A 112 -3.37 -5.83 -23.91
CA HIS A 112 -3.96 -6.15 -25.22
C HIS A 112 -3.01 -5.71 -26.34
N GLN A 113 -3.22 -6.25 -27.55
CA GLN A 113 -2.32 -6.08 -28.71
C GLN A 113 -1.82 -4.65 -28.93
N ASP A 114 -2.69 -3.64 -28.81
CA ASP A 114 -2.32 -2.22 -29.00
C ASP A 114 -2.53 -1.33 -27.77
N ARG A 115 -2.94 -1.91 -26.63
CA ARG A 115 -3.33 -1.13 -25.44
C ARG A 115 -2.90 -1.82 -24.17
N ILE A 116 -2.33 -1.04 -23.26
CA ILE A 116 -2.09 -1.47 -21.89
C ILE A 116 -3.02 -0.71 -20.96
N LEU A 117 -3.87 -1.44 -20.26
CA LEU A 117 -4.67 -0.92 -19.16
C LEU A 117 -4.00 -1.31 -17.87
N LEU A 118 -3.97 -0.41 -16.91
CA LEU A 118 -3.31 -0.57 -15.62
C LEU A 118 -4.36 -0.52 -14.51
N PRO A 119 -5.06 -1.64 -14.24
CA PRO A 119 -6.04 -1.70 -13.14
C PRO A 119 -5.49 -1.18 -11.82
N MET A 120 -4.25 -1.53 -11.48
CA MET A 120 -3.69 -1.23 -10.16
C MET A 120 -2.21 -0.84 -10.21
N VAL A 121 -1.82 0.07 -9.32
CA VAL A 121 -0.44 0.49 -9.09
C VAL A 121 -0.06 0.44 -7.61
N GLY A 122 1.09 -0.16 -7.33
CA GLY A 122 1.78 -0.09 -6.05
C GLY A 122 2.98 0.83 -6.16
N ILE A 123 2.94 1.96 -5.46
CA ILE A 123 4.04 2.93 -5.45
C ILE A 123 5.04 2.53 -4.36
N CYS A 124 6.27 2.22 -4.77
CA CYS A 124 7.31 1.71 -3.87
C CYS A 124 8.04 2.85 -3.14
N SER A 125 8.15 4.04 -3.74
CA SER A 125 8.80 5.19 -3.10
C SER A 125 7.89 6.41 -3.09
N ARG A 126 7.75 7.06 -1.93
CA ARG A 126 6.91 8.26 -1.77
C ARG A 126 7.42 9.47 -2.52
N SER A 127 8.72 9.50 -2.86
CA SER A 127 9.31 10.61 -3.61
C SER A 127 8.90 10.64 -5.08
N HIS A 128 8.26 9.57 -5.59
CA HIS A 128 7.86 9.45 -6.98
C HIS A 128 6.37 9.07 -7.06
N PRO A 129 5.43 10.03 -7.10
CA PRO A 129 4.03 9.72 -7.40
C PRO A 129 3.91 9.03 -8.78
N TRP A 130 2.73 8.48 -9.08
CA TRP A 130 2.50 7.83 -10.38
C TRP A 130 2.84 8.79 -11.53
N ASN A 131 3.61 8.30 -12.50
CA ASN A 131 4.03 9.05 -13.68
C ASN A 131 3.51 8.37 -14.94
N GLU A 132 2.62 9.07 -15.65
CA GLU A 132 1.96 8.56 -16.86
C GLU A 132 2.94 8.29 -18.02
N ALA A 133 4.13 8.92 -18.02
CA ALA A 133 5.19 8.61 -18.98
C ALA A 133 5.68 7.15 -18.88
N VAL A 134 5.51 6.50 -17.72
CA VAL A 134 5.80 5.07 -17.54
C VAL A 134 4.85 4.23 -18.39
N ARG A 135 3.54 4.54 -18.38
CA ARG A 135 2.56 3.84 -19.23
C ARG A 135 2.94 3.94 -20.71
N GLN A 136 3.31 5.14 -21.16
CA GLN A 136 3.72 5.37 -22.55
C GLN A 136 4.96 4.55 -22.95
N ARG A 137 5.90 4.34 -22.02
CA ARG A 137 7.08 3.48 -22.26
C ARG A 137 6.74 2.00 -22.30
N LEU A 138 5.74 1.55 -21.53
CA LEU A 138 5.27 0.15 -21.58
C LEU A 138 4.68 -0.19 -22.96
N ILE A 139 3.92 0.74 -23.54
CA ILE A 139 3.33 0.60 -24.90
C ILE A 139 4.44 0.51 -25.95
N LYS A 140 5.43 1.42 -25.92
CA LYS A 140 6.52 1.47 -26.92
C LYS A 140 7.42 0.23 -26.91
N LYS A 141 7.66 -0.38 -25.75
CA LYS A 141 8.46 -1.62 -25.63
C LYS A 141 7.68 -2.89 -26.01
N GLY A 142 6.35 -2.84 -26.09
CA GLY A 142 5.51 -3.95 -26.58
C GLY A 142 5.69 -4.24 -28.07
N GLN A 143 6.29 -3.31 -28.83
CA GLN A 143 6.53 -3.44 -30.28
C GLN A 143 7.89 -4.05 -30.64
N GLN A 144 8.71 -4.47 -29.66
CA GLN A 144 9.91 -5.26 -29.92
C GLN A 144 9.74 -6.70 -29.43
N PRO A 145 9.67 -7.69 -30.33
CA PRO A 145 9.56 -9.10 -29.95
C PRO A 145 10.95 -9.59 -29.52
N ASN A 146 11.21 -9.66 -28.21
CA ASN A 146 12.35 -10.40 -27.71
C ASN A 146 12.03 -11.91 -27.78
N ARG A 147 12.43 -12.50 -28.90
CA ARG A 147 12.59 -13.94 -29.08
C ARG A 147 13.54 -14.48 -28.01
N VAL A 148 13.01 -15.27 -27.09
CA VAL A 148 13.81 -16.32 -26.46
C VAL A 148 13.43 -17.60 -27.19
N ALA A 149 14.39 -18.11 -27.96
CA ALA A 149 14.26 -19.33 -28.71
C ALA A 149 14.21 -20.54 -27.77
N SER A 150 13.21 -21.39 -27.95
CA SER A 150 13.35 -22.82 -27.72
C SER A 150 12.57 -23.55 -28.81
N ASN A 151 13.31 -24.06 -29.78
CA ASN A 151 12.85 -25.04 -30.75
C ASN A 151 12.50 -26.34 -30.02
N ALA A 152 11.31 -26.90 -30.27
CA ALA A 152 11.13 -28.34 -30.44
C ALA A 152 9.73 -28.64 -31.02
N VAL A 153 9.75 -28.92 -32.32
CA VAL A 153 9.00 -29.96 -33.07
C VAL A 153 7.47 -29.94 -33.06
N ALA A 154 6.97 -29.85 -34.29
CA ALA A 154 5.60 -29.86 -34.76
C ALA A 154 4.92 -31.23 -34.63
N GLU A 155 3.60 -31.20 -34.41
CA GLU A 155 2.68 -32.07 -35.14
C GLU A 155 1.46 -31.24 -35.59
N THR A 156 1.34 -31.14 -36.91
CA THR A 156 0.20 -30.63 -37.68
C THR A 156 -0.88 -31.71 -37.84
N ILE A 157 -2.16 -31.31 -37.94
CA ILE A 157 -3.11 -31.64 -39.04
C ILE A 157 -4.51 -31.03 -38.73
N PRO A 158 -5.35 -30.70 -39.75
CA PRO A 158 -5.89 -29.34 -39.91
C PRO A 158 -7.42 -29.24 -40.20
N VAL A 159 -7.85 -28.01 -40.58
CA VAL A 159 -9.04 -27.64 -41.42
C VAL A 159 -10.40 -27.63 -40.66
N LYS A 160 -11.28 -26.61 -40.71
CA LYS A 160 -11.93 -25.93 -41.87
C LYS A 160 -12.59 -24.60 -41.46
N LYS A 161 -12.60 -23.62 -42.36
CA LYS A 161 -13.43 -22.40 -42.37
C LYS A 161 -14.73 -22.67 -43.12
N GLU A 162 -15.82 -22.00 -42.75
CA GLU A 162 -16.96 -21.72 -43.66
C GLU A 162 -17.68 -20.43 -43.24
N ASP A 163 -18.21 -19.74 -44.26
CA ASP A 163 -18.66 -18.34 -44.34
C ASP A 163 -20.21 -18.18 -44.22
N ILE A 164 -20.68 -17.13 -43.51
CA ILE A 164 -21.61 -16.01 -43.94
C ILE A 164 -23.01 -16.37 -44.58
N PRO A 165 -24.14 -15.58 -44.51
CA PRO A 165 -24.91 -14.80 -43.48
C PRO A 165 -26.48 -14.94 -43.70
N PRO A 166 -27.38 -13.91 -43.72
CA PRO A 166 -27.92 -12.96 -42.71
C PRO A 166 -29.48 -12.94 -42.57
N GLY A 167 -30.01 -12.12 -41.65
CA GLY A 167 -31.35 -11.48 -41.71
C GLY A 167 -32.39 -12.06 -40.74
N ALA A 168 -33.42 -11.37 -40.26
CA ALA A 168 -33.89 -9.97 -40.25
C ALA A 168 -35.17 -9.95 -39.35
N LEU A 169 -35.36 -8.92 -38.50
CA LEU A 169 -36.62 -8.33 -37.92
C LEU A 169 -37.76 -9.29 -37.42
N GLN A 170 -38.57 -9.10 -36.37
CA GLN A 170 -39.00 -8.03 -35.44
C GLN A 170 -40.07 -8.64 -34.47
N VAL A 171 -40.18 -8.13 -33.23
CA VAL A 171 -41.44 -7.68 -32.51
C VAL A 171 -42.45 -8.79 -32.10
N GLU A 172 -43.17 -8.86 -30.96
CA GLU A 172 -43.87 -7.92 -30.06
C GLU A 172 -44.27 -8.69 -28.74
N ASN A 173 -44.08 -8.13 -27.53
CA ASN A 173 -45.07 -7.57 -26.56
C ASN A 173 -45.81 -8.51 -25.58
N GLU A 174 -45.77 -8.13 -24.28
CA GLU A 174 -46.88 -8.09 -23.29
C GLU A 174 -46.34 -7.37 -22.01
N ILE A 175 -46.56 -6.06 -21.81
CA ILE A 175 -47.67 -5.35 -21.14
C ILE A 175 -47.92 -5.79 -19.66
N VAL A 176 -47.24 -5.18 -18.65
CA VAL A 176 -47.66 -4.23 -17.55
C VAL A 176 -48.93 -4.65 -16.73
N PRO A 177 -49.17 -4.31 -15.42
CA PRO A 177 -48.64 -3.15 -14.66
C PRO A 177 -48.53 -3.35 -13.10
N PRO A 178 -48.64 -2.33 -12.21
CA PRO A 178 -47.65 -2.00 -11.17
C PRO A 178 -48.28 -2.05 -9.75
N VAL A 179 -47.61 -1.55 -8.70
CA VAL A 179 -48.23 -0.77 -7.59
C VAL A 179 -47.20 -0.34 -6.53
N ASP A 180 -47.16 0.99 -6.38
CA ASP A 180 -47.07 1.87 -5.22
C ASP A 180 -45.82 2.12 -4.34
N ARG A 181 -45.63 3.45 -4.23
CA ARG A 181 -44.80 4.27 -3.35
C ARG A 181 -45.40 4.35 -1.94
N ILE A 182 -44.52 4.47 -0.92
CA ILE A 182 -44.77 5.33 0.26
C ILE A 182 -43.52 6.19 0.53
N VAL A 183 -43.78 7.37 1.07
CA VAL A 183 -43.09 8.67 0.97
C VAL A 183 -42.33 9.05 2.26
N SER A 184 -41.11 9.60 2.08
CA SER A 184 -40.47 10.78 2.75
C SER A 184 -40.21 10.80 4.28
N GLU A 185 -39.01 11.24 4.69
CA GLU A 185 -38.80 12.57 5.29
C GLU A 185 -37.33 12.98 5.49
N LYS A 186 -37.14 14.31 5.55
CA LYS A 186 -35.93 15.12 5.37
C LYS A 186 -35.05 15.20 6.63
N ALA A 187 -33.75 15.46 6.44
CA ALA A 187 -32.97 16.29 7.37
C ALA A 187 -31.78 16.98 6.66
N ASP A 188 -31.89 18.30 6.55
CA ASP A 188 -30.85 19.27 6.22
C ASP A 188 -29.70 19.24 7.24
N LYS A 189 -28.45 19.38 6.76
CA LYS A 189 -27.41 20.29 7.32
C LYS A 189 -26.13 20.21 6.48
N SER A 190 -25.90 21.27 5.72
CA SER A 190 -24.68 21.56 4.96
C SER A 190 -23.46 21.83 5.86
N PRO A 191 -22.22 21.51 5.44
CA PRO A 191 -21.03 21.90 6.18
C PRO A 191 -20.69 23.37 5.91
N ARG A 192 -20.50 24.14 6.99
CA ARG A 192 -20.01 25.52 6.95
C ARG A 192 -18.55 25.55 6.48
N VAL A 193 -18.33 26.25 5.37
CA VAL A 193 -17.02 26.66 4.87
C VAL A 193 -16.49 27.78 5.79
N TYR A 194 -15.38 27.54 6.48
CA TYR A 194 -14.52 28.61 6.98
C TYR A 194 -13.31 28.69 6.06
N THR A 195 -13.29 29.74 5.24
CA THR A 195 -12.08 30.19 4.54
C THR A 195 -11.22 30.96 5.53
N ASP A 196 -9.96 30.56 5.67
CA ASP A 196 -8.90 31.54 5.88
C ASP A 196 -7.69 31.25 5.00
N LYS A 197 -7.21 32.32 4.37
CA LYS A 197 -6.02 32.43 3.52
C LYS A 197 -4.85 32.59 4.50
N THR A 198 -3.71 31.95 4.42
CA THR A 198 -2.71 31.76 3.35
C THR A 198 -1.78 30.68 3.96
N CYS A 199 -1.12 29.79 3.22
CA CYS A 199 0.25 29.99 2.76
C CYS A 199 0.62 28.79 1.87
N GLU A 200 1.03 29.12 0.64
CA GLU A 200 2.08 28.50 -0.16
C GLU A 200 2.14 26.98 -0.34
N ASN A 201 2.04 26.60 -1.61
CA ASN A 201 2.37 25.31 -2.18
C ASN A 201 3.70 24.73 -1.64
N LEU A 202 3.59 23.80 -0.69
CA LEU A 202 4.61 22.82 -0.33
C LEU A 202 3.98 21.43 -0.37
N GLU A 203 3.49 21.02 -1.54
CA GLU A 203 2.96 19.67 -1.75
C GLU A 203 4.05 18.62 -1.51
N GLY A 204 4.05 18.00 -0.33
CA GLY A 204 4.76 16.74 -0.08
C GLY A 204 5.69 16.68 1.13
N ARG A 205 5.91 17.76 1.89
CA ARG A 205 6.65 17.68 3.16
C ARG A 205 5.69 17.41 4.32
N VAL A 206 6.07 16.50 5.22
CA VAL A 206 5.38 16.33 6.50
C VAL A 206 5.72 17.53 7.36
N ASP A 207 4.71 18.33 7.72
CA ASP A 207 4.88 19.46 8.63
C ASP A 207 5.05 18.94 10.07
N ASP A 208 6.27 18.55 10.45
CA ASP A 208 6.58 17.97 11.75
C ASP A 208 6.31 18.95 12.90
N GLY A 209 6.58 20.24 12.71
CA GLY A 209 6.28 21.27 13.71
C GLY A 209 4.79 21.45 13.97
N ARG A 210 3.98 21.51 12.90
CA ARG A 210 2.52 21.67 12.99
C ARG A 210 1.85 20.44 13.61
N LEU A 211 2.37 19.25 13.33
CA LEU A 211 1.86 18.02 13.92
C LEU A 211 2.14 17.97 15.43
N GLU A 212 3.34 18.37 15.86
CA GLU A 212 3.69 18.38 17.28
C GLU A 212 2.85 19.38 18.08
N GLU A 213 2.63 20.57 17.54
CA GLU A 213 1.76 21.58 18.15
C GLU A 213 0.34 21.04 18.33
N LYS A 214 -0.24 20.47 17.27
CA LYS A 214 -1.57 19.85 17.37
C LYS A 214 -1.61 18.67 18.35
N LEU A 215 -0.58 17.83 18.39
CA LEU A 215 -0.55 16.71 19.34
C LEU A 215 -0.52 17.20 20.79
N ARG A 216 0.21 18.29 21.06
CA ARG A 216 0.25 18.93 22.38
C ARG A 216 -1.09 19.55 22.78
N ASP A 217 -1.82 20.12 21.82
CA ASP A 217 -3.12 20.73 22.09
C ASP A 217 -4.22 19.70 22.37
N TYR A 218 -4.17 18.56 21.69
CA TYR A 218 -5.21 17.53 21.76
C TYR A 218 -4.91 16.39 22.74
N PHE A 219 -3.65 16.16 23.11
CA PHE A 219 -3.22 15.03 23.94
C PHE A 219 -2.28 15.45 25.07
N GLU A 220 -2.31 14.68 26.16
CA GLU A 220 -1.50 14.93 27.34
C GLU A 220 -0.04 14.51 27.10
N SER A 221 0.91 15.42 27.36
CA SER A 221 2.34 15.09 27.35
C SER A 221 2.69 14.24 28.57
N ILE A 222 3.34 13.10 28.35
CA ILE A 222 3.69 12.16 29.43
C ILE A 222 5.13 11.69 29.30
N GLU A 223 5.69 11.12 30.37
CA GLU A 223 6.99 10.44 30.34
C GLU A 223 6.79 8.96 30.69
N PRO A 224 6.53 8.09 29.69
CA PRO A 224 6.11 6.71 29.95
C PRO A 224 7.23 5.76 30.39
N PHE A 225 8.49 6.22 30.40
CA PHE A 225 9.67 5.39 30.66
C PHE A 225 10.52 5.98 31.78
N SER A 226 11.06 5.11 32.65
CA SER A 226 11.83 5.51 33.85
C SER A 226 13.13 6.26 33.55
N ASN A 227 13.65 6.18 32.32
CA ASN A 227 14.85 6.89 31.90
C ASN A 227 14.52 7.92 30.81
N PRO A 228 13.98 9.10 31.18
CA PRO A 228 13.57 10.13 30.23
C PRO A 228 14.78 10.59 29.41
N ARG A 229 14.66 10.50 28.08
CA ARG A 229 15.64 11.02 27.13
C ARG A 229 15.08 12.31 26.55
N GLN A 230 15.84 13.39 26.60
CA GLN A 230 15.45 14.70 26.06
C GLN A 230 15.18 14.67 24.54
N ASP A 231 15.70 13.66 23.85
CA ASP A 231 15.51 13.45 22.41
C ASP A 231 14.11 12.94 22.04
N TYR A 232 13.28 12.61 23.05
CA TYR A 232 11.93 12.09 22.87
C TYR A 232 10.86 13.00 23.47
N SER A 233 9.81 13.24 22.70
CA SER A 233 8.56 13.84 23.18
C SER A 233 7.47 12.77 23.12
N TRP A 234 6.72 12.54 24.21
CA TRP A 234 5.65 11.53 24.25
C TRP A 234 4.31 12.14 24.63
N TYR A 235 3.26 11.64 24.00
CA TYR A 235 1.88 12.08 24.15
C TYR A 235 0.98 10.86 24.35
N ARG A 236 0.10 10.92 25.34
CA ARG A 236 -0.87 9.89 25.65
C ARG A 236 -2.09 10.04 24.74
N VAL A 237 -2.29 9.05 23.87
CA VAL A 237 -3.40 9.04 22.92
C VAL A 237 -4.50 8.11 23.40
N ASN A 238 -5.66 8.65 23.72
CA ASN A 238 -6.86 7.89 24.11
C ASN A 238 -7.88 7.75 22.97
N ASP A 239 -7.75 8.53 21.90
CA ASP A 239 -8.66 8.58 20.75
C ASP A 239 -7.90 8.37 19.44
N LEU A 240 -8.05 7.16 18.87
CA LEU A 240 -7.38 6.78 17.62
C LEU A 240 -7.89 7.54 16.40
N ALA A 241 -9.19 7.86 16.37
CA ALA A 241 -9.79 8.57 15.25
C ALA A 241 -9.24 9.99 15.17
N ARG A 242 -9.13 10.66 16.33
CA ARG A 242 -8.51 11.97 16.43
C ARG A 242 -7.04 11.94 16.02
N LEU A 243 -6.27 10.96 16.50
CA LEU A 243 -4.89 10.78 16.06
C LEU A 243 -4.80 10.57 14.54
N SER A 244 -5.61 9.68 13.97
CA SER A 244 -5.65 9.41 12.53
C SER A 244 -5.95 10.67 11.71
N ASN A 245 -6.89 11.49 12.17
CA ASN A 245 -7.24 12.75 11.52
C ASN A 245 -6.10 13.78 11.57
N LEU A 246 -5.43 13.89 12.72
CA LEU A 246 -4.27 14.77 12.88
C LEU A 246 -3.10 14.35 11.99
N LEU A 247 -2.82 13.05 11.93
CA LEU A 247 -1.81 12.49 11.04
C LEU A 247 -2.16 12.79 9.58
N PHE A 248 -3.40 12.53 9.16
CA PHE A 248 -3.86 12.80 7.80
C PHE A 248 -3.75 14.30 7.45
N ALA A 249 -4.14 15.18 8.36
CA ALA A 249 -4.05 16.63 8.19
C ALA A 249 -2.61 17.15 8.07
N CYS A 250 -1.62 16.41 8.60
CA CYS A 250 -0.20 16.74 8.49
C CYS A 250 0.50 15.87 7.41
N ASN A 251 -0.28 15.36 6.45
CA ASN A 251 0.19 14.56 5.32
C ASN A 251 0.85 13.21 5.71
N MET A 252 0.58 12.71 6.92
CA MET A 252 0.98 11.39 7.39
C MET A 252 -0.16 10.39 7.24
N ARG A 253 -0.06 9.50 6.23
CA ARG A 253 -1.02 8.41 6.03
C ARG A 253 -0.53 7.13 6.68
N ILE A 254 -0.80 7.00 7.99
CA ILE A 254 -0.55 5.76 8.74
C ILE A 254 -1.91 5.07 8.92
N PRO A 255 -2.11 3.87 8.36
CA PRO A 255 -3.39 3.17 8.46
C PRO A 255 -3.52 2.50 9.84
N LEU A 256 -3.69 3.30 10.89
CA LEU A 256 -3.75 2.84 12.28
C LEU A 256 -4.89 1.81 12.51
N PHE A 257 -5.98 1.95 11.78
CA PHE A 257 -7.14 1.04 11.82
C PHE A 257 -6.90 -0.28 11.08
N ALA A 258 -5.91 -0.37 10.20
CA ALA A 258 -5.66 -1.60 9.44
C ALA A 258 -5.01 -2.69 10.30
N ASN A 259 -4.49 -2.35 11.48
CA ASN A 259 -3.85 -3.31 12.37
C ASN A 259 -4.71 -3.58 13.61
N PRO A 260 -5.35 -4.76 13.72
CA PRO A 260 -6.22 -5.08 14.86
C PRO A 260 -5.47 -5.09 16.19
N ARG A 261 -4.15 -5.31 16.22
CA ARG A 261 -3.37 -5.30 17.46
C ARG A 261 -3.24 -3.90 18.07
N ILE A 262 -3.20 -2.86 17.25
CA ILE A 262 -3.23 -1.46 17.72
C ILE A 262 -4.57 -1.18 18.40
N LEU A 263 -5.66 -1.65 17.80
CA LEU A 263 -7.01 -1.51 18.36
C LEU A 263 -7.14 -2.26 19.67
N VAL A 264 -6.68 -3.51 19.73
CA VAL A 264 -6.69 -4.32 20.97
C VAL A 264 -5.92 -3.63 22.09
N GLY A 265 -4.72 -3.11 21.80
CA GLY A 265 -3.93 -2.35 22.79
C GLY A 265 -4.68 -1.13 23.32
N LEU A 266 -5.26 -0.32 22.42
CA LEU A 266 -6.04 0.84 22.81
C LEU A 266 -7.30 0.47 23.61
N PHE A 267 -8.06 -0.54 23.20
CA PHE A 267 -9.30 -0.92 23.89
C PHE A 267 -9.03 -1.53 25.26
N LYS A 268 -8.00 -2.39 25.37
CA LYS A 268 -7.65 -3.08 26.60
C LYS A 268 -7.04 -2.14 27.63
N TYR A 269 -6.06 -1.32 27.22
CA TYR A 269 -5.29 -0.46 28.13
C TYR A 269 -5.75 1.00 28.12
N ARG A 270 -6.74 1.35 27.29
CA ARG A 270 -7.39 2.68 27.18
C ARG A 270 -6.47 3.82 26.72
N HIS A 271 -5.26 3.51 26.27
CA HIS A 271 -4.34 4.50 25.74
C HIS A 271 -3.36 3.88 24.74
N LEU A 272 -2.69 4.75 24.00
CA LEU A 272 -1.53 4.51 23.15
C LEU A 272 -0.51 5.60 23.45
N LEU A 273 0.72 5.41 22.99
CA LEU A 273 1.74 6.45 22.98
C LEU A 273 1.93 6.94 21.55
N ALA A 274 1.90 8.25 21.36
CA ALA A 274 2.43 8.89 20.16
C ALA A 274 3.63 9.75 20.58
N GLY A 275 4.69 9.75 19.80
CA GLY A 275 5.86 10.52 20.15
C GLY A 275 6.71 10.92 18.96
N PHE A 276 7.66 11.80 19.23
CA PHE A 276 8.69 12.20 18.28
C PHE A 276 10.05 11.80 18.83
N TYR A 277 10.90 11.32 17.94
CA TYR A 277 12.31 11.12 18.21
C TYR A 277 13.12 12.02 17.28
N ARG A 278 13.96 12.87 17.86
CA ARG A 278 14.84 13.80 17.13
C ARG A 278 16.28 13.55 17.56
N SER A 279 17.11 13.11 16.61
CA SER A 279 18.54 12.97 16.85
C SER A 279 19.29 14.17 16.31
N ALA A 280 19.93 14.95 17.20
CA ALA A 280 20.72 16.13 16.82
C ALA A 280 21.97 15.78 15.99
N HIS A 281 22.50 14.56 16.14
CA HIS A 281 23.74 14.15 15.47
C HIS A 281 23.56 13.79 13.99
N ASN A 282 22.39 13.26 13.61
CA ASN A 282 22.17 12.70 12.27
C ASN A 282 20.99 13.32 11.50
N ASP A 283 20.39 14.43 11.98
CA ASP A 283 19.15 15.04 11.42
C ASP A 283 18.03 14.00 11.18
N MET A 284 17.96 12.99 12.06
CA MET A 284 16.95 11.95 11.95
C MET A 284 15.72 12.33 12.75
N LYS A 285 14.58 12.42 12.05
CA LYS A 285 13.28 12.74 12.62
C LYS A 285 12.33 11.56 12.43
N TYR A 286 11.85 11.00 13.53
CA TYR A 286 10.90 9.89 13.52
C TYR A 286 9.65 10.23 14.32
N PHE A 287 8.51 9.78 13.81
CA PHE A 287 7.29 9.62 14.58
C PHE A 287 7.28 8.21 15.18
N VAL A 288 6.97 8.11 16.46
CA VAL A 288 7.02 6.86 17.21
C VAL A 288 5.63 6.55 17.74
N LEU A 289 5.12 5.37 17.44
CA LEU A 289 3.85 4.88 17.98
C LEU A 289 4.14 3.76 18.97
N GLY A 290 3.73 3.92 20.22
CA GLY A 290 3.79 2.89 21.25
C GLY A 290 2.44 2.22 21.43
N VAL A 291 2.37 0.92 21.19
CA VAL A 291 1.19 0.10 21.45
C VAL A 291 1.40 -0.65 22.76
N PRO A 292 0.57 -0.42 23.79
CA PRO A 292 0.68 -1.15 25.05
C PRO A 292 0.31 -2.61 24.83
N ALA A 293 1.13 -3.52 25.36
CA ALA A 293 0.86 -4.94 25.31
C ALA A 293 1.53 -5.65 26.51
N ARG A 294 1.57 -6.99 26.44
CA ARG A 294 2.46 -7.81 27.25
C ARG A 294 3.74 -8.10 26.44
N ASP A 295 4.80 -8.51 27.13
CA ASP A 295 6.03 -9.04 26.51
C ASP A 295 5.80 -10.48 26.01
N ASP A 296 4.74 -10.66 25.22
CA ASP A 296 4.44 -11.88 24.51
C ASP A 296 4.46 -11.64 23.00
N SER A 297 4.78 -12.68 22.25
CA SER A 297 4.83 -12.63 20.79
C SER A 297 3.46 -12.34 20.14
N GLU A 298 2.36 -12.46 20.88
CA GLU A 298 1.00 -12.22 20.40
C GLU A 298 0.61 -10.74 20.41
N GLY A 299 1.09 -9.94 21.38
CA GLY A 299 0.82 -8.51 21.48
C GLY A 299 1.52 -7.62 20.45
N LYS A 300 2.39 -8.20 19.61
CA LYS A 300 3.30 -7.46 18.72
C LYS A 300 2.58 -6.85 17.51
N PRO A 301 2.40 -5.53 17.38
CA PRO A 301 1.67 -4.97 16.24
C PRO A 301 2.36 -5.24 14.89
N PHE A 302 3.71 -5.26 14.85
CA PHE A 302 4.46 -5.49 13.61
C PHE A 302 5.66 -6.42 13.83
N GLU A 303 5.62 -7.65 13.31
CA GLU A 303 6.56 -8.74 13.60
C GLU A 303 8.06 -8.40 13.53
N ASN A 304 8.52 -7.54 12.62
CA ASN A 304 9.96 -7.28 12.43
C ASN A 304 10.39 -5.83 12.67
N ILE A 305 9.46 -4.93 12.96
CA ILE A 305 9.70 -3.48 12.99
C ILE A 305 9.31 -2.84 14.34
N SER A 306 8.60 -3.57 15.20
CA SER A 306 8.32 -3.09 16.54
C SER A 306 9.39 -3.52 17.54
N ARG A 307 9.83 -2.57 18.35
CA ARG A 307 10.77 -2.77 19.47
C ARG A 307 10.00 -2.77 20.78
N TRP A 308 10.20 -3.80 21.58
CA TRP A 308 9.64 -3.84 22.93
C TRP A 308 10.44 -2.93 23.87
N VAL A 309 9.74 -2.16 24.68
CA VAL A 309 10.31 -1.36 25.76
C VAL A 309 9.46 -1.57 27.01
N ASP A 310 10.11 -1.95 28.10
CA ASP A 310 9.47 -2.12 29.40
C ASP A 310 9.01 -0.76 29.96
N SER A 311 7.85 -0.76 30.61
CA SER A 311 7.37 0.39 31.37
C SER A 311 6.98 -0.11 32.75
N GLN A 312 7.64 0.41 33.78
CA GLN A 312 7.40 0.02 35.18
C GLN A 312 6.11 0.64 35.75
N ASN A 313 5.12 0.88 34.91
CA ASN A 313 3.91 1.59 35.29
C ASN A 313 2.81 0.59 35.67
N THR A 314 2.67 0.34 36.97
CA THR A 314 1.72 -0.62 37.56
C THR A 314 0.25 -0.18 37.45
N GLU A 315 -0.02 1.04 37.00
CA GLU A 315 -1.37 1.58 36.83
C GLU A 315 -2.22 0.84 35.78
N TYR A 316 -1.58 0.13 34.83
CA TYR A 316 -2.25 -0.48 33.68
C TYR A 316 -2.43 -1.99 33.77
N GLY A 317 -2.51 -2.51 35.00
CA GLY A 317 -2.85 -3.91 35.27
C GLY A 317 -1.77 -4.88 34.83
N ASP A 318 -2.06 -5.69 33.81
CA ASP A 318 -1.18 -6.72 33.26
C ASP A 318 -0.25 -6.23 32.13
N MET A 319 -0.30 -4.94 31.81
CA MET A 319 0.60 -4.33 30.84
C MET A 319 2.04 -4.36 31.37
N THR A 320 2.98 -4.90 30.59
CA THR A 320 4.40 -4.96 30.97
C THR A 320 5.25 -3.94 30.20
N GLY A 321 4.68 -3.25 29.21
CA GLY A 321 5.40 -2.27 28.40
C GLY A 321 4.71 -1.91 27.09
N TYR A 322 5.48 -1.32 26.18
CA TYR A 322 5.02 -0.82 24.90
C TYR A 322 5.83 -1.38 23.74
N TRP A 323 5.13 -1.78 22.68
CA TRP A 323 5.72 -2.01 21.37
C TRP A 323 5.84 -0.69 20.62
N LEU A 324 7.07 -0.20 20.49
CA LEU A 324 7.39 1.02 19.76
C LEU A 324 7.59 0.74 18.27
N VAL A 325 6.95 1.54 17.44
CA VAL A 325 7.03 1.49 15.98
C VAL A 325 7.56 2.83 15.50
N TYR A 326 8.72 2.82 14.86
CA TYR A 326 9.36 4.03 14.34
C TYR A 326 8.95 4.26 12.89
N ILE A 327 8.55 5.49 12.60
CA ILE A 327 8.10 5.91 11.27
C ILE A 327 8.93 7.13 10.90
N ASN A 328 9.70 7.03 9.83
CA ASN A 328 10.53 8.13 9.38
C ASN A 328 9.64 9.28 8.89
N LEU A 329 9.81 10.49 9.43
CA LEU A 329 8.99 11.65 9.06
C LEU A 329 9.25 12.14 7.63
N ARG A 330 10.43 11.86 7.07
CA ARG A 330 10.83 12.26 5.72
C ARG A 330 10.35 11.28 4.65
N SER A 331 10.49 9.97 4.88
CA SER A 331 10.09 8.93 3.92
C SER A 331 8.73 8.29 4.21
N GLY A 332 8.21 8.46 5.42
CA GLY A 332 7.00 7.78 5.91
C GLY A 332 7.11 6.26 5.95
N GLU A 333 8.33 5.72 5.88
CA GLU A 333 8.60 4.29 5.97
C GLU A 333 8.73 3.87 7.44
N PHE A 334 8.31 2.64 7.73
CA PHE A 334 8.54 2.03 9.03
C PHE A 334 10.01 1.62 9.14
N VAL A 335 10.69 2.07 10.18
CA VAL A 335 12.12 1.83 10.41
C VAL A 335 12.29 0.93 11.63
N LYS A 336 13.27 0.02 11.55
CA LYS A 336 13.60 -0.93 12.61
C LYS A 336 14.51 -0.31 13.67
#